data_AF-A0A7W1KRJ7-F1
#
_entry.id   AF-A0A7W1KRJ7-F1
#
_cell.length_a   1.000
_cell.length_b   1.000
_cell.length_c   1.000
_cell.angle_alpha   90.00
_cell.angle_beta   90.00
_cell.angle_gamma   90.00
#
_symmetry.space_group_name_H-M   'P 1'
#
loop_
_entity.id
_entity.type
_entity.pdbx_description
1 polymer ?
#
loop_
_entity_poly.entity_id
_entity_poly.type
_entity_poly.pdbx_seq_one_letter_code
_entity_poly.pdbx_strand_id
1 'polypeptide(L)'
;MRENRQRFYWLIIIFVLTTLPQVAYAQKSVAAGKASVAQKQLRPGQTIELAGEWLYKPGYLLQANEQPQLAEKLGGYVAVPVPQLLNRTQWWLDDSEDFKSYEAARLKNFGFDTERAEDGWYQLSLDVPALPKHRRVFIEFEGVAMKSKAFCNGQ
;
A
#
# COMPACT_ATOMS: atom_id res chain seq x y z
N MET A 1 5.18 67.96 -33.76
CA MET A 1 4.04 67.01 -33.61
C MET A 1 4.57 65.79 -32.88
N ARG A 2 4.31 65.72 -31.57
CA ARG A 2 3.49 64.70 -30.86
C ARG A 2 4.13 63.30 -30.85
N GLU A 3 4.86 62.90 -29.80
CA GLU A 3 4.40 62.39 -28.48
C GLU A 3 3.54 61.12 -28.49
N ASN A 4 3.88 60.24 -27.54
CA ASN A 4 3.07 59.21 -26.89
C ASN A 4 2.71 57.93 -27.65
N ARG A 5 3.32 56.80 -27.26
CA ARG A 5 2.64 55.56 -26.73
C ARG A 5 3.62 54.81 -25.80
N GLN A 6 3.46 54.92 -24.48
CA GLN A 6 2.85 53.89 -23.59
C GLN A 6 3.64 52.56 -23.60
N ARG A 7 4.60 52.31 -22.69
CA ARG A 7 4.43 51.83 -21.29
C ARG A 7 3.32 50.78 -21.17
N PHE A 8 3.67 49.51 -20.97
CA PHE A 8 2.88 48.35 -20.48
C PHE A 8 3.58 47.10 -21.07
N TYR A 9 4.23 46.17 -20.36
CA TYR A 9 3.88 45.49 -19.13
C TYR A 9 5.14 45.00 -18.40
N TRP A 10 5.29 45.42 -17.16
CA TRP A 10 6.01 44.66 -16.13
C TRP A 10 5.03 43.63 -15.59
N LEU A 11 5.32 42.34 -15.76
CA LEU A 11 4.70 41.28 -14.96
C LEU A 11 5.73 40.16 -14.79
N ILE A 12 6.63 40.40 -13.84
CA ILE A 12 7.46 39.37 -13.25
C ILE A 12 6.51 38.51 -12.42
N ILE A 13 6.12 37.35 -12.96
CA ILE A 13 5.42 36.32 -12.21
C ILE A 13 6.44 35.68 -11.27
N ILE A 14 6.50 36.16 -10.03
CA ILE A 14 7.20 35.46 -8.94
C ILE A 14 6.29 34.30 -8.54
N PHE A 15 6.50 33.14 -9.14
CA PHE A 15 5.96 31.88 -8.64
C PHE A 15 6.74 31.54 -7.36
N VAL A 16 6.23 31.97 -6.20
CA VAL A 16 6.69 31.47 -4.91
C VAL A 16 6.24 30.02 -4.83
N LEU A 17 7.09 29.10 -5.29
CA LEU A 17 7.02 27.69 -4.93
C LEU A 17 7.24 27.61 -3.41
N THR A 18 6.17 27.73 -2.64
CA THR A 18 6.15 27.18 -1.28
C THR A 18 6.16 25.66 -1.44
N THR A 19 7.35 25.09 -1.62
CA THR A 19 7.60 23.67 -1.42
C THR A 19 7.30 23.38 0.04
N LEU A 20 6.06 22.96 0.32
CA LEU A 20 5.72 22.33 1.59
C LEU A 20 6.76 21.21 1.78
N PRO A 21 7.50 21.19 2.90
CA PRO A 21 8.37 20.06 3.17
C PRO A 21 7.46 18.84 3.25
N GLN A 22 7.53 17.98 2.24
CA GLN A 22 7.06 16.61 2.38
C GLN A 22 7.94 16.03 3.48
N VAL A 23 7.40 16.01 4.70
CA VAL A 23 8.01 15.28 5.80
C VAL A 23 7.85 13.82 5.40
N ALA A 24 8.78 13.34 4.59
CA ALA A 24 9.01 11.92 4.37
C ALA A 24 9.52 11.40 5.71
N TYR A 25 8.59 11.08 6.61
CA TYR A 25 8.88 10.16 7.67
C TYR A 25 9.36 8.90 6.96
N ALA A 26 10.67 8.64 7.00
CA ALA A 26 11.25 7.37 6.60
C ALA A 26 10.75 6.32 7.59
N GLN A 27 9.48 5.98 7.44
CA GLN A 27 8.81 4.93 8.13
C GLN A 27 9.36 3.65 7.51
N LYS A 28 9.91 2.78 8.36
CA LYS A 28 10.42 1.50 7.90
C LYS A 28 9.22 0.74 7.34
N SER A 29 9.12 0.69 6.02
CA SER A 29 8.05 0.03 5.29
C SER A 29 8.00 -1.45 5.68
N VAL A 30 6.83 -2.07 5.52
CA VAL A 30 6.71 -3.52 5.63
C VAL A 30 7.66 -4.15 4.60
N ALA A 31 8.46 -5.11 5.02
CA ALA A 31 9.36 -5.86 4.14
C ALA A 31 9.17 -7.36 4.38
N ALA A 32 8.90 -8.11 3.30
CA ALA A 32 8.64 -9.55 3.36
C ALA A 32 7.63 -9.96 4.45
N GLY A 33 6.52 -9.22 4.55
CA GLY A 33 5.44 -9.43 5.51
C GLY A 33 5.80 -9.16 6.96
N LYS A 34 6.86 -8.40 7.22
CA LYS A 34 7.28 -8.06 8.58
C LYS A 34 7.41 -6.56 8.77
N ALA A 35 6.93 -6.09 9.92
CA ALA A 35 7.17 -4.74 10.40
C ALA A 35 7.41 -4.76 11.92
N SER A 36 8.11 -3.73 12.40
CA SER A 36 8.36 -3.54 13.82
C SER A 36 8.05 -2.09 14.19
N VAL A 37 7.38 -1.91 15.31
CA VAL A 37 7.06 -0.59 15.86
C VAL A 37 7.99 -0.29 17.03
N ALA A 38 8.70 0.82 16.98
CA ALA A 38 9.51 1.24 18.12
C ALA A 38 8.64 1.85 19.22
N GLN A 39 9.04 1.72 20.50
CA GLN A 39 8.32 2.29 21.65
C GLN A 39 8.00 3.78 21.48
N LYS A 40 8.94 4.55 20.89
CA LYS A 40 8.78 5.99 20.64
C LYS A 40 7.68 6.32 19.62
N GLN A 41 7.25 5.37 18.80
CA GLN A 41 6.19 5.52 17.81
C GLN A 41 4.80 5.20 18.39
N LEU A 42 4.70 4.66 19.60
CA LEU A 42 3.44 4.28 20.25
C LEU A 42 2.82 5.43 21.06
N ARG A 43 2.97 6.68 20.60
CA ARG A 43 2.35 7.84 21.27
C ARG A 43 0.85 7.86 20.98
N PRO A 44 0.01 8.31 21.93
CA PRO A 44 -1.43 8.46 21.66
C PRO A 44 -1.70 9.32 20.43
N GLY A 45 -2.62 8.89 19.58
CA GLY A 45 -2.97 9.58 18.32
C GLY A 45 -1.94 9.44 17.21
N GLN A 46 -0.88 8.64 17.39
CA GLN A 46 0.11 8.40 16.33
C GLN A 46 -0.37 7.29 15.39
N THR A 47 -0.40 7.60 14.10
CA THR A 47 -0.65 6.64 13.03
C THR A 47 0.67 6.07 12.52
N ILE A 48 0.66 4.79 12.19
CA ILE A 48 1.81 4.10 11.59
C ILE A 48 1.35 3.50 10.27
N GLU A 49 1.94 3.94 9.16
CA GLU A 49 1.67 3.35 7.86
C GLU A 49 2.26 1.94 7.79
N LEU A 50 1.43 0.98 7.41
CA LEU A 50 1.79 -0.43 7.21
C LEU A 50 1.89 -0.76 5.71
N ALA A 51 2.13 0.22 4.85
CA ALA A 51 2.41 0.00 3.43
C ALA A 51 3.76 -0.69 3.23
N GLY A 52 3.89 -1.41 2.13
CA GLY A 52 5.09 -2.17 1.77
C GLY A 52 4.77 -3.58 1.31
N GLU A 53 5.73 -4.49 1.47
CA GLU A 53 5.64 -5.85 0.94
C GLU A 53 4.95 -6.79 1.92
N TRP A 54 3.65 -7.03 1.74
CA TRP A 54 2.91 -8.03 2.51
C TRP A 54 3.11 -9.41 1.90
N LEU A 55 2.93 -10.46 2.70
CA LEU A 55 2.89 -11.81 2.16
C LEU A 55 1.48 -12.10 1.63
N TYR A 56 1.39 -12.68 0.44
CA TYR A 56 0.13 -13.05 -0.18
C TYR A 56 0.16 -14.49 -0.70
N LYS A 57 -0.97 -15.20 -0.54
CA LYS A 57 -1.20 -16.52 -1.12
C LYS A 57 -2.57 -16.53 -1.81
N PRO A 58 -2.64 -16.79 -3.14
CA PRO A 58 -3.90 -16.98 -3.84
C PRO A 58 -4.71 -18.13 -3.23
N GLY A 59 -6.04 -17.98 -3.14
CA GLY A 59 -6.88 -19.00 -2.51
C GLY A 59 -6.90 -20.33 -3.26
N TYR A 60 -6.73 -20.32 -4.59
CA TYR A 60 -6.59 -21.54 -5.39
C TYR A 60 -5.32 -22.36 -5.08
N LEU A 61 -4.36 -21.80 -4.35
CA LEU A 61 -3.16 -22.51 -3.86
C LEU A 61 -3.31 -23.01 -2.41
N LEU A 62 -4.43 -22.71 -1.74
CA LEU A 62 -4.68 -23.21 -0.40
C LEU A 62 -5.12 -24.67 -0.44
N GLN A 63 -4.61 -25.45 0.51
CA GLN A 63 -5.10 -26.81 0.73
C GLN A 63 -6.40 -26.78 1.53
N ALA A 64 -7.27 -27.77 1.34
CA ALA A 64 -8.61 -27.78 1.95
C ALA A 64 -8.62 -27.76 3.50
N ASN A 65 -7.53 -28.22 4.11
CA ASN A 65 -7.33 -28.23 5.56
C ASN A 65 -6.41 -27.11 6.06
N GLU A 66 -5.92 -26.25 5.16
CA GLU A 66 -5.07 -25.13 5.53
C GLU A 66 -5.90 -24.09 6.28
N GLN A 67 -5.37 -23.61 7.40
CA GLN A 67 -6.00 -22.55 8.21
C GLN A 67 -5.04 -21.36 8.30
N PRO A 68 -4.98 -20.51 7.25
CA PRO A 68 -4.05 -19.39 7.19
C PRO A 68 -4.08 -18.45 8.40
N GLN A 69 -5.26 -18.27 9.00
CA GLN A 69 -5.42 -17.43 10.19
C GLN A 69 -4.69 -17.97 11.42
N LEU A 70 -4.45 -19.28 11.51
CA LEU A 70 -3.79 -19.91 12.68
C LEU A 70 -2.30 -20.17 12.45
N ALA A 71 -1.81 -20.04 11.22
CA ALA A 71 -0.48 -20.49 10.86
C ALA A 71 0.55 -19.36 10.94
N GLU A 72 1.58 -19.53 11.78
CA GLU A 72 2.68 -18.57 11.88
C GLU A 72 3.60 -18.57 10.66
N LYS A 73 3.72 -19.72 9.98
CA LYS A 73 4.55 -19.89 8.79
C LYS A 73 3.89 -20.88 7.84
N LEU A 74 3.49 -20.39 6.67
CA LEU A 74 3.03 -21.23 5.57
C LEU A 74 3.95 -21.03 4.38
N GLY A 75 4.31 -22.14 3.74
CA GLY A 75 5.02 -22.10 2.46
C GLY A 75 4.12 -21.61 1.34
N GLY A 76 4.73 -21.08 0.28
CA GLY A 76 4.03 -20.68 -0.95
C GLY A 76 3.40 -19.28 -0.91
N TYR A 77 3.71 -18.47 0.10
CA TYR A 77 3.41 -17.04 0.08
C TYR A 77 4.45 -16.28 -0.76
N VAL A 78 3.99 -15.28 -1.49
CA VAL A 78 4.83 -14.34 -2.24
C VAL A 78 4.75 -12.94 -1.64
N ALA A 79 5.79 -12.14 -1.79
CA ALA A 79 5.74 -10.73 -1.41
C ALA A 79 4.95 -9.93 -2.45
N VAL A 80 3.98 -9.14 -2.01
CA VAL A 80 3.22 -8.20 -2.85
C VAL A 80 3.21 -6.82 -2.21
N PRO A 81 3.41 -5.74 -2.99
CA PRO A 81 3.27 -4.39 -2.47
C PRO A 81 1.82 -4.15 -2.07
N VAL A 82 1.61 -3.42 -0.98
CA VAL A 82 0.33 -2.93 -0.51
C VAL A 82 0.51 -1.43 -0.22
N PRO A 83 -0.36 -0.54 -0.75
CA PRO A 83 -1.55 -0.84 -1.55
C PRO A 83 -1.24 -1.23 -3.00
N GLN A 84 -1.97 -2.21 -3.55
CA GLN A 84 -1.84 -2.64 -4.95
C GLN A 84 -3.07 -3.45 -5.40
N LEU A 85 -3.48 -3.28 -6.66
CA LEU A 85 -4.43 -4.17 -7.32
C LEU A 85 -3.71 -5.41 -7.89
N LEU A 86 -4.21 -6.60 -7.56
CA LEU A 86 -3.67 -7.87 -8.04
C LEU A 86 -4.22 -8.29 -9.40
N ASN A 87 -5.27 -7.64 -9.87
CA ASN A 87 -5.88 -7.87 -11.17
C ASN A 87 -5.61 -6.69 -12.12
N ARG A 88 -5.92 -6.92 -13.39
CA ARG A 88 -5.88 -5.87 -14.42
C ARG A 88 -6.95 -4.82 -14.14
N THR A 89 -6.55 -3.56 -14.08
CA THR A 89 -7.51 -2.45 -13.97
C THR A 89 -8.07 -2.13 -15.35
N GLN A 90 -9.20 -2.75 -15.72
CA GLN A 90 -9.79 -2.59 -17.07
C GLN A 90 -10.74 -1.39 -17.21
N TRP A 91 -11.24 -0.81 -16.12
CA TRP A 91 -12.46 -0.01 -16.19
C TRP A 91 -12.27 1.51 -16.43
N TRP A 92 -11.04 2.03 -16.44
CA TRP A 92 -10.81 3.48 -16.59
C TRP A 92 -9.50 3.86 -17.30
N LEU A 93 -8.74 2.90 -17.82
CA LEU A 93 -7.40 3.15 -18.34
C LEU A 93 -7.32 2.84 -19.83
N ASP A 94 -6.59 3.71 -20.51
CA ASP A 94 -6.19 3.65 -21.91
C ASP A 94 -6.07 2.22 -22.45
N ASP A 95 -6.82 1.92 -23.51
CA ASP A 95 -6.81 0.63 -24.21
C ASP A 95 -5.62 0.49 -25.19
N SER A 96 -4.63 1.37 -25.08
CA SER A 96 -3.38 1.28 -25.84
C SER A 96 -2.64 -0.03 -25.59
N GLU A 97 -1.96 -0.50 -26.65
CA GLU A 97 -1.12 -1.71 -26.58
C GLU A 97 0.05 -1.55 -25.60
N ASP A 98 0.56 -0.32 -25.45
CA ASP A 98 1.63 0.00 -24.50
C ASP A 98 1.17 -0.22 -23.05
N PHE A 99 -0.03 0.27 -22.69
CA PHE A 99 -0.59 0.05 -21.36
C PHE A 99 -0.84 -1.44 -21.10
N LYS A 100 -1.40 -2.17 -22.08
CA LYS A 100 -1.61 -3.63 -21.96
C LYS A 100 -0.31 -4.37 -21.71
N SER A 101 0.75 -4.04 -22.43
CA SER A 101 2.07 -4.66 -22.29
C SER A 101 2.67 -4.37 -20.90
N TYR A 102 2.62 -3.11 -20.46
CA TYR A 102 3.08 -2.71 -19.12
C TYR A 102 2.32 -3.45 -18.01
N GLU A 103 0.99 -3.48 -18.09
CA GLU A 103 0.13 -4.08 -17.08
C GLU A 103 0.29 -5.61 -17.04
N ALA A 104 0.43 -6.26 -18.20
CA ALA A 104 0.74 -7.68 -18.28
C ALA A 104 2.12 -7.99 -17.64
N ALA A 105 3.12 -7.15 -17.88
CA ALA A 105 4.44 -7.29 -17.25
C ALA A 105 4.37 -7.10 -15.73
N ARG A 106 3.62 -6.10 -15.25
CA ARG A 106 3.38 -5.86 -13.82
C ARG A 106 2.75 -7.08 -13.14
N LEU A 107 1.68 -7.62 -13.73
CA LEU A 107 0.98 -8.79 -13.19
C LEU A 107 1.87 -10.03 -13.19
N LYS A 108 2.63 -10.27 -14.26
CA LYS A 108 3.59 -11.37 -14.36
C LYS A 108 4.65 -11.33 -13.26
N ASN A 109 5.08 -10.14 -12.84
CA ASN A 109 6.09 -9.98 -11.80
C ASN A 109 5.65 -10.44 -10.41
N PHE A 110 4.35 -10.65 -10.16
CA PHE A 110 3.89 -11.21 -8.88
C PHE A 110 4.22 -12.70 -8.70
N GLY A 111 4.52 -13.42 -9.79
CA GLY A 111 4.93 -14.83 -9.71
C GLY A 111 3.79 -15.82 -9.42
N PHE A 112 2.53 -15.41 -9.56
CA PHE A 112 1.36 -16.28 -9.51
C PHE A 112 0.37 -15.93 -10.62
N ASP A 113 -0.63 -16.79 -10.81
CA ASP A 113 -1.68 -16.59 -11.81
C ASP A 113 -2.74 -15.62 -11.27
N THR A 114 -2.59 -14.36 -11.67
CA THR A 114 -3.49 -13.27 -11.29
C THR A 114 -4.89 -13.39 -11.88
N GLU A 115 -5.09 -14.17 -12.95
CA GLU A 115 -6.41 -14.36 -13.56
C GLU A 115 -7.29 -15.31 -12.73
N ARG A 116 -6.66 -16.24 -12.01
CA ARG A 116 -7.33 -17.19 -11.10
C ARG A 116 -7.41 -16.70 -9.65
N ALA A 117 -6.76 -15.59 -9.33
CA ALA A 117 -6.67 -15.05 -7.98
C ALA A 117 -7.93 -14.24 -7.58
N GLU A 118 -9.09 -14.89 -7.61
CA GLU A 118 -10.38 -14.28 -7.22
C GLU A 118 -10.49 -14.04 -5.71
N ASP A 119 -9.79 -14.86 -4.93
CA ASP A 119 -9.64 -14.76 -3.49
C ASP A 119 -8.19 -15.03 -3.06
N GLY A 120 -7.87 -14.75 -1.79
CA GLY A 120 -6.56 -15.01 -1.25
C GLY A 120 -6.37 -14.48 0.15
N TRP A 121 -5.18 -14.70 0.68
CA TRP A 121 -4.82 -14.34 2.04
C TRP A 121 -3.60 -13.44 2.06
N TYR A 122 -3.74 -12.31 2.74
CA TYR A 122 -2.64 -11.44 3.08
C TYR A 122 -2.18 -11.73 4.50
N GLN A 123 -0.87 -11.64 4.73
CA GLN A 123 -0.26 -11.81 6.04
C GLN A 123 0.79 -10.73 6.31
N LEU A 124 0.71 -10.18 7.52
CA LEU A 124 1.68 -9.26 8.10
C LEU A 124 1.95 -9.68 9.54
N SER A 125 3.22 -9.90 9.87
CA SER A 125 3.70 -10.02 11.25
C SER A 125 4.16 -8.66 11.74
N LEU A 126 3.51 -8.16 12.79
CA LEU A 126 3.83 -6.87 13.38
C LEU A 126 4.41 -7.07 14.79
N ASP A 127 5.67 -6.69 14.98
CA ASP A 127 6.28 -6.64 16.30
C ASP A 127 5.89 -5.32 17.00
N VAL A 128 5.08 -5.45 18.06
CA VAL A 128 4.57 -4.31 18.84
C VAL A 128 5.06 -4.45 20.28
N PRO A 129 5.82 -3.46 20.79
CA PRO A 129 6.19 -3.40 22.19
C PRO A 129 5.00 -3.47 23.15
N ALA A 130 5.26 -3.90 24.38
CA ALA A 130 4.24 -3.96 25.42
C ALA A 130 3.54 -2.60 25.60
N LEU A 131 2.22 -2.60 25.43
CA LEU A 131 1.40 -1.40 25.57
C LEU A 131 1.08 -1.15 27.06
N PRO A 132 1.08 0.11 27.52
CA PRO A 132 0.50 0.46 28.81
C PRO A 132 -0.96 0.01 28.88
N LYS A 133 -1.43 -0.42 30.07
CA LYS A 133 -2.77 -1.00 30.28
C LYS A 133 -3.94 -0.15 29.75
N HIS A 134 -3.77 1.17 29.71
CA HIS A 134 -4.79 2.15 29.27
C HIS A 134 -4.70 2.51 27.78
N ARG A 135 -3.76 1.93 27.03
CA ARG A 135 -3.62 2.17 25.59
C ARG A 135 -4.25 1.05 24.79
N ARG A 136 -4.63 1.38 23.58
CA ARG A 136 -5.19 0.48 22.58
C ARG A 136 -4.50 0.76 21.25
N VAL A 137 -4.44 -0.26 20.43
CA VAL A 137 -4.03 -0.17 19.03
C VAL A 137 -5.22 -0.63 18.20
N PHE A 138 -5.36 -0.01 17.04
CA PHE A 138 -6.37 -0.36 16.06
C PHE A 138 -5.65 -0.55 14.74
N ILE A 139 -6.13 -1.49 13.94
CA ILE A 139 -5.69 -1.65 12.55
C ILE A 139 -6.82 -1.09 11.68
N GLU A 140 -6.45 -0.17 10.80
CA GLU A 140 -7.36 0.48 9.87
C GLU A 140 -6.96 0.10 8.45
N PHE A 141 -7.96 -0.17 7.62
CA PHE A 141 -7.78 -0.43 6.20
C PHE A 141 -8.50 0.69 5.44
N GLU A 142 -7.76 1.50 4.69
CA GLU A 142 -8.33 2.61 3.91
C GLU A 142 -9.28 2.12 2.82
N GLY A 143 -9.00 0.95 2.23
CA GLY A 143 -9.86 0.33 1.23
C GLY A 143 -9.45 -1.12 0.97
N VAL A 144 -10.46 -1.99 0.88
CA VAL A 144 -10.29 -3.37 0.41
C VAL A 144 -11.37 -3.63 -0.64
N ALA A 145 -10.99 -4.23 -1.76
CA ALA A 145 -11.94 -4.52 -2.82
C ALA A 145 -12.91 -5.65 -2.42
N MET A 146 -14.19 -5.48 -2.77
CA MET A 146 -15.26 -6.47 -2.60
C MET A 146 -15.54 -6.87 -1.14
N LYS A 147 -15.03 -8.02 -0.68
CA LYS A 147 -15.32 -8.61 0.63
C LYS A 147 -14.02 -8.96 1.33
N SER A 148 -13.94 -8.70 2.63
CA SER A 148 -12.78 -9.00 3.45
C SER A 148 -13.17 -9.61 4.80
N LYS A 149 -12.24 -10.39 5.36
CA LYS A 149 -12.26 -10.83 6.74
C LYS A 149 -10.85 -10.63 7.30
N ALA A 150 -10.74 -9.95 8.43
CA ALA A 150 -9.47 -9.71 9.11
C ALA A 150 -9.38 -10.62 10.34
N PHE A 151 -8.17 -11.08 10.62
CA PHE A 151 -7.87 -11.87 11.80
C PHE A 151 -6.66 -11.29 12.50
N CYS A 152 -6.65 -11.32 13.82
CA CYS A 152 -5.49 -10.94 14.63
C CYS A 152 -5.14 -12.09 15.56
N ASN A 153 -3.94 -12.66 15.38
CA ASN A 153 -3.48 -13.83 16.14
C ASN A 153 -4.50 -14.99 16.14
N GLY A 154 -5.11 -15.24 14.98
CA GLY A 154 -6.06 -16.35 14.77
C GLY A 154 -7.51 -16.10 15.18
N GLN A 155 -7.84 -14.92 15.70
CA GLN A 155 -9.20 -14.52 16.10
C GLN A 155 -9.86 -13.62 15.07
#